data_AF-A0A7W8BIH2-F1
#
_entry.id   AF-A0A7W8BIH2-F1
#
_cell.length_a   1.000
_cell.length_b   1.000
_cell.length_c   1.000
_cell.angle_alpha   90.00
_cell.angle_beta   90.00
_cell.angle_gamma   90.00
#
_symmetry.space_group_name_H-M   'P 1'
#
loop_
_entity.id
_entity.type
_entity.pdbx_description
1 polymer ?
#
loop_
_entity_poly.entity_id
_entity_poly.type
_entity_poly.pdbx_seq_one_letter_code
_entity_poly.pdbx_strand_id
1 'polypeptide(L)'
;MDRGADLTRLRELSKLYARKAHDLQVLIKDLQSATADSSSYWKGPKADRFRDDWRDVKPTFEKWVDTLNEASKSANTSAENIERAT
;
A
#
# COMPACT_ATOMS: atom_id res chain seq x y z
N MET A 1 17.70 -27.67 9.18
CA MET A 1 17.66 -26.45 10.03
C MET A 1 17.03 -25.23 9.32
N ASP A 2 16.60 -25.31 8.05
CA ASP A 2 16.08 -24.13 7.31
C ASP A 2 14.63 -23.71 7.58
N ARG A 3 13.75 -24.61 8.03
CA ARG A 3 12.29 -24.32 8.11
C ARG A 3 11.94 -23.17 9.07
N GLY A 4 12.61 -23.10 10.21
CA GLY A 4 12.42 -21.99 11.17
C GLY A 4 12.91 -20.65 10.64
N ALA A 5 13.93 -20.66 9.76
CA ALA A 5 14.42 -19.45 9.10
C ALA A 5 13.42 -18.97 8.04
N ASP A 6 12.83 -19.88 7.26
CA ASP A 6 11.80 -19.54 6.27
C ASP A 6 10.50 -19.03 6.91
N LEU A 7 10.06 -19.63 8.02
CA LEU A 7 8.94 -19.14 8.82
C LEU A 7 9.17 -17.70 9.31
N THR A 8 10.38 -17.41 9.79
CA THR A 8 10.75 -16.08 10.25
C THR A 8 10.71 -15.07 9.09
N ARG A 9 11.31 -15.41 7.94
CA ARG A 9 11.30 -14.55 6.75
C ARG A 9 9.90 -14.27 6.22
N LEU A 10 9.00 -15.27 6.19
CA LEU A 10 7.61 -15.08 5.76
C LEU A 10 6.84 -14.15 6.70
N ARG A 11 7.03 -14.29 8.01
CA ARG A 11 6.42 -13.40 9.02
C ARG A 11 6.95 -11.97 8.90
N GLU A 12 8.25 -11.80 8.65
CA GLU A 12 8.85 -10.49 8.39
C GLU A 12 8.31 -9.85 7.12
N LEU A 13 8.21 -10.62 6.03
CA LEU A 13 7.67 -10.15 4.76
C LEU A 13 6.20 -9.71 4.89
N SER A 14 5.38 -10.49 5.61
CA SER A 14 4.00 -10.11 5.92
C SER A 14 3.92 -8.76 6.64
N LYS A 15 4.70 -8.59 7.71
CA LYS A 15 4.76 -7.33 8.47
C LYS A 15 5.23 -6.16 7.60
N LEU A 16 6.21 -6.38 6.72
CA LEU A 16 6.71 -5.35 5.82
C LEU A 16 5.61 -4.88 4.86
N TYR A 17 4.92 -5.79 4.19
CA TYR A 17 3.84 -5.44 3.26
C TYR A 17 2.66 -4.78 3.96
N ALA A 18 2.25 -5.24 5.14
CA ALA A 18 1.23 -4.57 5.93
C ALA A 18 1.62 -3.12 6.28
N ARG A 19 2.87 -2.91 6.73
CA ARG A 19 3.36 -1.55 7.03
C ARG A 19 3.36 -0.68 5.77
N LYS A 20 3.82 -1.19 4.64
CA LYS A 20 3.88 -0.42 3.39
C LYS A 20 2.51 -0.15 2.78
N ALA A 21 1.55 -1.05 2.95
CA ALA A 21 0.15 -0.78 2.62
C ALA A 21 -0.40 0.40 3.45
N HIS A 22 -0.14 0.40 4.76
CA HIS A 22 -0.53 1.50 5.64
C HIS A 22 0.15 2.83 5.27
N ASP A 23 1.48 2.83 5.12
CA ASP A 23 2.26 4.02 4.73
C ASP A 23 1.71 4.62 3.42
N LEU A 24 1.41 3.78 2.43
CA LEU A 24 0.85 4.21 1.14
C LEU A 24 -0.57 4.76 1.29
N GLN A 25 -1.42 4.13 2.11
CA GLN A 25 -2.77 4.61 2.37
C GLN A 25 -2.77 6.01 3.01
N VAL A 26 -1.87 6.25 3.97
CA VAL A 26 -1.68 7.56 4.59
C VAL A 26 -1.24 8.58 3.55
N LEU A 27 -0.23 8.25 2.75
CA LEU A 27 0.26 9.12 1.68
C LEU A 27 -0.83 9.51 0.68
N ILE A 28 -1.64 8.54 0.21
CA ILE A 28 -2.76 8.79 -0.70
C ILE A 28 -3.75 9.78 -0.07
N LYS A 29 -4.08 9.60 1.21
CA LYS A 29 -5.02 10.47 1.93
C LYS A 29 -4.49 11.89 2.02
N ASP A 30 -3.24 12.07 2.42
CA ASP A 30 -2.62 13.39 2.57
C ASP A 30 -2.55 14.13 1.24
N LEU A 31 -2.14 13.43 0.16
CA LEU A 31 -2.10 13.98 -1.19
C LEU A 31 -3.51 14.33 -1.70
N GLN A 32 -4.51 13.50 -1.43
CA GLN A 32 -5.89 13.77 -1.81
C GLN A 32 -6.42 15.03 -1.11
N SER A 33 -6.20 15.17 0.20
CA SER A 33 -6.62 16.36 0.95
C SER A 33 -5.93 17.61 0.42
N ALA A 34 -4.61 17.60 0.26
CA ALA A 34 -3.87 18.72 -0.30
C ALA A 34 -4.34 19.09 -1.71
N THR A 35 -4.61 18.08 -2.56
CA THR A 35 -5.10 18.29 -3.93
C THR A 35 -6.49 18.93 -3.96
N ALA A 36 -7.40 18.51 -3.07
CA ALA A 36 -8.74 19.09 -2.95
C ALA A 36 -8.69 20.55 -2.49
N ASP A 37 -7.88 20.84 -1.46
CA ASP A 37 -7.74 22.17 -0.87
C ASP A 37 -7.00 23.14 -1.81
N SER A 38 -6.16 22.61 -2.69
CA SER A 38 -5.36 23.39 -3.65
C SER A 38 -6.17 24.29 -4.56
N SER A 39 -7.45 23.95 -4.79
CA SER A 39 -8.32 24.71 -5.68
C SER A 39 -8.45 26.18 -5.26
N SER A 40 -8.27 26.53 -3.98
CA SER A 40 -8.40 27.90 -3.48
C SER A 40 -7.18 28.80 -3.77
N TYR A 41 -5.97 28.25 -3.81
CA TYR A 41 -4.72 29.01 -3.91
C TYR A 41 -3.82 28.64 -5.10
N TRP A 42 -4.04 27.48 -5.73
CA TRP A 42 -3.30 27.03 -6.90
C TRP A 42 -4.22 26.95 -8.12
N LYS A 43 -4.19 28.03 -8.91
CA LYS A 43 -5.07 28.26 -10.06
C LYS A 43 -4.34 28.10 -11.40
N GLY A 44 -5.13 27.99 -12.46
CA GLY A 44 -4.66 27.99 -13.84
C GLY A 44 -4.53 26.59 -14.45
N PRO A 45 -4.31 26.52 -15.77
CA PRO A 45 -4.51 25.29 -16.54
C PRO A 45 -3.58 24.14 -16.14
N LYS A 46 -2.37 24.44 -15.64
CA LYS A 46 -1.45 23.41 -15.13
C LYS A 46 -1.93 22.80 -13.81
N ALA A 47 -2.55 23.61 -12.96
CA ALA A 47 -3.11 23.14 -11.68
C ALA A 47 -4.33 22.26 -11.92
N ASP A 48 -5.18 22.65 -12.88
CA ASP A 48 -6.34 21.86 -13.29
C ASP A 48 -5.90 20.51 -13.88
N ARG A 49 -4.89 20.52 -14.77
CA ARG A 49 -4.31 19.31 -15.32
C ARG A 49 -3.77 18.37 -14.23
N PHE A 50 -3.05 18.88 -13.24
CA PHE A 50 -2.56 18.03 -12.14
C PHE A 50 -3.71 17.40 -11.35
N ARG A 51 -4.78 18.14 -11.07
CA ARG A 51 -5.96 17.61 -10.38
C ARG A 51 -6.65 16.51 -11.19
N ASP A 52 -6.70 16.67 -12.51
CA ASP A 52 -7.20 15.65 -13.43
C ASP A 52 -6.30 14.40 -13.43
N ASP A 53 -4.99 14.58 -13.63
CA ASP A 53 -4.00 13.50 -13.59
C ASP A 53 -4.05 12.74 -12.25
N TRP A 54 -4.22 13.47 -11.13
CA TRP A 54 -4.37 12.90 -9.79
C TRP A 54 -5.63 12.04 -9.65
N ARG A 55 -6.79 12.56 -10.12
CA ARG A 55 -8.06 11.82 -10.12
C ARG A 55 -7.93 10.51 -10.89
N ASP A 56 -7.18 10.51 -11.97
CA ASP A 56 -7.02 9.35 -12.85
C ASP A 56 -6.03 8.32 -12.26
N VAL A 57 -4.95 8.77 -11.61
CA VAL A 57 -3.93 7.86 -11.04
C VAL A 57 -4.28 7.33 -9.65
N LYS A 58 -4.99 8.09 -8.81
CA LYS A 58 -5.33 7.73 -7.43
C LYS A 58 -5.94 6.31 -7.28
N PRO A 59 -6.91 5.89 -8.12
CA PRO A 59 -7.45 4.53 -8.05
C PRO A 59 -6.40 3.44 -8.26
N THR A 60 -5.32 3.72 -9.01
CA THR A 60 -4.22 2.79 -9.17
C THR A 60 -3.47 2.64 -7.85
N PHE A 61 -3.14 3.73 -7.16
CA PHE A 61 -2.48 3.66 -5.85
C PHE A 61 -3.34 2.94 -4.80
N GLU A 62 -4.67 3.14 -4.82
CA GLU A 62 -5.60 2.41 -3.96
C GLU A 62 -5.54 0.90 -4.23
N LYS A 63 -5.55 0.46 -5.49
CA LYS A 63 -5.34 -0.95 -5.86
C LYS A 63 -4.00 -1.52 -5.39
N TRP A 64 -2.95 -0.69 -5.34
CA TRP A 64 -1.65 -1.11 -4.81
C TRP A 64 -1.70 -1.35 -3.30
N VAL A 65 -2.49 -0.57 -2.54
CA VAL A 65 -2.73 -0.83 -1.11
C VAL A 65 -3.38 -2.21 -0.94
N ASP A 66 -4.39 -2.52 -1.74
CA ASP A 66 -5.07 -3.83 -1.71
C ASP A 66 -4.09 -4.96 -2.03
N THR A 67 -3.28 -4.80 -3.09
CA THR A 67 -2.27 -5.77 -3.50
C THR A 67 -1.25 -6.05 -2.38
N LEU A 68 -0.81 -5.01 -1.67
CA LEU A 68 0.13 -5.17 -0.54
C LEU A 68 -0.54 -5.87 0.66
N ASN A 69 -1.81 -5.57 0.94
CA ASN A 69 -2.56 -6.26 1.99
C ASN A 69 -2.77 -7.75 1.66
N GLU A 70 -3.10 -8.08 0.41
CA GLU A 70 -3.22 -9.45 -0.06
C GLU A 70 -1.89 -10.20 0.04
N ALA A 71 -0.79 -9.58 -0.39
CA ALA A 71 0.55 -10.16 -0.28
C ALA A 71 0.94 -10.40 1.19
N SER A 72 0.63 -9.45 2.08
CA SER A 72 0.84 -9.60 3.52
C SER A 72 0.10 -10.81 4.08
N LYS A 73 -1.19 -10.96 3.74
CA LYS A 73 -2.02 -12.08 4.15
C LYS A 73 -1.48 -13.41 3.61
N SER A 74 -1.12 -13.46 2.33
CA SER A 74 -0.59 -14.65 1.67
C SER A 74 0.72 -15.13 2.30
N ALA A 75 1.64 -14.20 2.60
CA ALA A 75 2.89 -14.53 3.29
C ALA A 75 2.63 -15.09 4.71
N ASN A 76 1.70 -14.51 5.46
CA ASN A 76 1.36 -15.00 6.80
C ASN A 76 0.68 -16.38 6.75
N THR A 77 -0.30 -16.58 5.85
CA THR A 77 -0.96 -17.88 5.66
C THR A 77 0.04 -18.96 5.24
N SER A 78 1.01 -18.61 4.39
CA SER A 78 2.09 -19.53 4.02
C SER A 78 2.93 -19.94 5.24
N ALA A 79 3.26 -19.01 6.13
CA ALA A 79 3.97 -19.31 7.37
C ALA A 79 3.14 -20.24 8.28
N GLU A 80 1.85 -19.95 8.48
CA GLU A 80 0.94 -20.77 9.30
C GLU A 80 0.82 -22.20 8.77
N ASN A 81 0.73 -22.37 7.44
CA ASN A 81 0.64 -23.68 6.81
C ASN A 81 1.92 -24.49 7.00
N ILE A 82 3.09 -23.86 6.87
CA ILE A 82 4.38 -24.52 7.11
C ILE A 82 4.49 -24.93 8.57
N GLU A 83 4.16 -24.04 9.51
CA GLU A 83 4.22 -24.32 10.96
C GLU A 83 3.32 -25.47 11.37
N ARG A 84 2.13 -25.61 10.77
CA ARG A 84 1.20 -26.72 11.03
C ARG A 84 1.64 -28.06 10.41
N ALA A 85 2.40 -28.01 9.32
CA ALA A 85 2.84 -29.20 8.61
C ALA A 85 4.17 -29.78 9.16
N THR A 86 4.71 -29.16 10.23
CA THR A 86 5.99 -29.52 10.86
C THR A 86 5.85 -29.80 12.33
#